data_AF-O44955-F1
#
_entry.id   AF-O44955-F1
#
_cell.length_a   1.000
_cell.length_b   1.000
_cell.length_c   1.000
_cell.angle_alpha   90.00
_cell.angle_beta   90.00
_cell.angle_gamma   90.00
#
_symmetry.space_group_name_H-M   'P 1'
#
loop_
_entity.id
_entity.type
_entity.pdbx_description
1 polymer ?
#
loop_
_entity_poly.entity_id
_entity_poly.type
_entity_poly.pdbx_seq_one_letter_code
_entity_poly.pdbx_strand_id
1 'polypeptide(L)'
;MATGAEFRQDMPPKGGYRAFNFHRTFPKLVWSPGTVVAAIFGATAYGVYAALEGKKKDITEKFEDVDINNAMEPFLTAERDRYWLKLLAKNRALEEEIMKDVPGWKTGTWYGEPVYFTLGDKWWDPTATEVFVHSRGSNETRDHLWRQHSEYAGPKFYDNWFPQWMSKWFW
;
A
#
# COMPACT_ATOMS: atom_id res chain seq x y z
N MET A 1 50.85 74.83 58.32
CA MET A 1 50.76 73.61 57.50
C MET A 1 49.36 73.55 56.92
N ALA A 2 49.26 73.45 55.59
CA ALA A 2 48.17 73.95 54.76
C ALA A 2 46.85 73.18 54.88
N THR A 3 45.76 73.94 54.80
CA THR A 3 44.36 73.56 54.63
C THR A 3 44.14 72.96 53.23
N GLY A 4 43.99 71.63 53.14
CA GLY A 4 43.75 70.93 51.87
C GLY A 4 42.24 70.81 51.57
N ALA A 5 41.81 71.30 50.41
CA ALA A 5 40.43 71.26 49.94
C ALA A 5 39.84 69.84 49.99
N GLU A 6 38.60 69.72 50.48
CA GLU A 6 37.86 68.46 50.64
C GLU A 6 37.45 67.90 49.27
N PHE A 7 38.34 67.10 48.65
CA PHE A 7 38.04 66.40 47.40
C PHE A 7 37.13 65.20 47.69
N ARG A 8 35.94 65.17 47.09
CA ARG A 8 35.10 63.96 47.02
C ARG A 8 35.43 63.23 45.73
N GLN A 9 36.36 62.29 45.81
CA GLN A 9 36.68 61.38 44.71
C GLN A 9 35.77 60.16 44.77
N ASP A 10 35.30 59.68 43.61
CA ASP A 10 34.64 58.38 43.53
C ASP A 10 35.68 57.29 43.83
N MET A 11 35.46 56.55 44.92
CA MET A 11 36.35 55.50 45.37
C MET A 11 35.56 54.20 45.47
N PRO A 12 36.21 53.04 45.25
CA PRO A 12 35.55 51.77 45.54
C PRO A 12 35.06 51.76 46.99
N PRO A 13 33.94 51.07 47.27
CA PRO A 13 33.41 50.98 48.62
C PRO A 13 34.48 50.43 49.58
N LYS A 14 34.44 50.84 50.85
CA LYS A 14 35.31 50.25 51.88
C LYS A 14 35.04 48.74 51.94
N GLY A 15 36.01 47.93 51.53
CA GLY A 15 35.88 46.48 51.34
C GLY A 15 36.05 45.99 49.90
N GLY A 16 36.12 46.88 48.92
CA GLY A 16 36.27 46.56 47.50
C GLY A 16 34.97 46.06 46.85
N TYR A 17 34.99 45.91 45.52
CA TYR A 17 33.89 45.26 44.80
C TYR A 17 33.93 43.74 45.00
N ARG A 18 32.79 43.07 44.84
CA ARG A 18 32.76 41.61 44.83
C ARG A 18 33.72 41.08 43.76
N ALA A 19 34.40 39.98 44.04
CA ALA A 19 35.14 39.27 43.00
C ALA A 19 34.18 38.89 41.86
N PHE A 20 34.54 39.24 40.62
CA PHE A 20 33.79 38.86 39.44
C PHE A 20 34.48 37.66 38.79
N ASN A 21 33.69 36.68 38.35
CA ASN A 21 34.24 35.55 37.64
C ASN A 21 34.48 35.94 36.17
N PHE A 22 35.74 36.15 35.80
CA PHE A 22 36.15 36.41 34.42
C PHE A 22 36.48 35.13 33.64
N HIS A 23 36.51 33.98 34.31
CA HIS A 23 36.79 32.70 33.65
C HIS A 23 35.60 32.26 32.79
N ARG A 24 35.92 31.61 31.67
CA ARG A 24 34.91 30.91 30.86
C ARG A 24 34.28 29.80 31.71
N THR A 25 32.98 29.87 31.94
CA THR A 25 32.22 28.83 32.64
C THR A 25 31.37 28.07 31.63
N PHE A 26 31.67 26.78 31.45
CA PHE A 26 30.86 25.90 30.61
C PHE A 26 29.71 25.32 31.44
N PRO A 27 28.48 25.24 30.89
CA PRO A 27 27.39 24.55 31.56
C PRO A 27 27.74 23.07 31.71
N LYS A 28 27.39 22.46 32.86
CA LYS A 28 27.51 21.01 33.03
C LYS A 28 26.55 20.32 32.04
N LEU A 29 27.09 19.45 31.21
CA LEU A 29 26.29 18.63 30.29
C LEU A 29 25.55 17.57 31.10
N VAL A 30 24.23 17.65 31.13
CA VAL A 30 23.36 16.61 31.72
C VAL A 30 23.46 15.32 30.92
N TRP A 31 23.61 15.44 29.61
CA TRP A 31 23.72 14.35 28.65
C TRP A 31 25.18 14.11 28.26
N SER A 32 25.90 13.29 29.03
CA SER A 32 27.21 12.81 28.63
C SER A 32 27.08 11.85 27.43
N PRO A 33 28.11 11.71 26.57
CA PRO A 33 28.06 10.79 25.43
C PRO A 33 27.62 9.37 25.81
N GLY A 34 28.09 8.85 26.96
CA GLY A 34 27.68 7.54 27.47
C GLY A 34 26.20 7.47 27.83
N THR A 35 25.63 8.51 28.46
CA THR A 35 24.20 8.56 28.77
C THR A 35 23.32 8.61 27.52
N VAL A 36 23.77 9.33 26.49
CA VAL A 36 23.05 9.40 25.20
C VAL A 36 23.05 8.03 24.52
N VAL A 37 24.19 7.35 24.46
CA VAL A 37 24.29 6.00 23.88
C VAL A 37 23.39 5.01 24.65
N ALA A 38 23.40 5.05 25.98
CA ALA A 38 22.55 4.19 26.79
C ALA A 38 21.05 4.46 26.57
N ALA A 39 20.66 5.73 26.46
CA ALA A 39 19.28 6.13 26.17
C ALA A 39 18.82 5.65 24.80
N ILE A 40 19.66 5.84 23.76
CA ILE A 40 19.38 5.36 22.40
C ILE A 40 19.27 3.83 22.38
N PHE A 41 20.19 3.12 23.05
CA PHE A 41 20.16 1.66 23.14
C PHE A 41 18.86 1.17 23.81
N GLY A 42 18.46 1.77 24.95
CA GLY A 42 17.22 1.43 25.63
C GLY A 42 15.98 1.68 24.77
N ALA A 43 15.91 2.84 24.11
CA ALA A 43 14.82 3.18 23.20
C ALA A 43 14.76 2.21 22.00
N THR A 44 15.91 1.84 21.43
CA THR A 44 15.99 0.89 20.32
C THR A 44 15.56 -0.50 20.74
N ALA A 45 16.04 -1.00 21.89
CA ALA A 45 15.66 -2.30 22.41
C ALA A 45 14.16 -2.39 22.70
N TYR A 46 13.57 -1.34 23.28
CA TYR A 46 12.12 -1.24 23.48
C TYR A 46 11.35 -1.20 22.15
N GLY A 47 11.82 -0.41 21.17
CA GLY A 47 11.22 -0.34 19.84
C GLY A 47 11.21 -1.69 19.12
N VAL A 48 12.31 -2.45 19.20
CA VAL A 48 12.39 -3.81 18.66
C VAL A 48 11.43 -4.75 19.38
N TYR A 49 11.35 -4.68 20.71
CA TYR A 49 10.41 -5.48 21.49
C TYR A 49 8.94 -5.21 21.08
N ALA A 50 8.54 -3.93 21.02
CA ALA A 50 7.19 -3.53 20.63
C ALA A 50 6.87 -3.94 19.19
N ALA A 51 7.82 -3.81 18.26
CA ALA A 51 7.65 -4.24 16.87
C ALA A 51 7.46 -5.76 16.76
N LEU A 52 8.20 -6.55 17.55
CA LEU A 52 8.02 -8.01 17.60
C LEU A 52 6.66 -8.40 18.18
N GLU A 53 6.15 -7.66 19.17
CA GLU A 53 4.79 -7.88 19.70
C GLU A 53 3.72 -7.52 18.66
N GLY A 54 3.85 -6.39 17.98
CA GLY A 54 2.95 -5.98 16.90
C GLY A 54 2.89 -7.02 15.78
N LYS A 55 4.06 -7.47 15.31
CA LYS A 55 4.16 -8.51 14.28
C LYS A 55 3.43 -9.80 14.65
N LYS A 56 3.42 -10.20 15.93
CA LYS A 56 2.66 -11.40 16.36
C LYS A 56 1.16 -11.21 16.17
N LYS A 57 0.63 -10.02 16.50
CA LYS A 57 -0.79 -9.68 16.31
C LYS A 57 -1.14 -9.68 14.82
N ASP A 58 -0.32 -9.02 14.00
CA ASP A 58 -0.51 -8.96 12.54
C ASP A 58 -0.51 -10.35 11.89
N ILE A 59 0.36 -11.27 12.36
CA ILE A 59 0.39 -12.65 11.87
C ILE A 59 -0.88 -13.41 12.26
N THR A 60 -1.40 -13.21 13.47
CA THR A 60 -2.66 -13.83 13.92
C THR A 60 -3.85 -13.33 13.11
N GLU A 61 -3.95 -12.02 12.88
CA GLU A 61 -5.00 -11.42 12.05
C GLU A 61 -4.91 -11.92 10.60
N LYS A 62 -3.71 -11.91 10.01
CA LYS A 62 -3.49 -12.47 8.67
C LYS A 62 -3.84 -13.95 8.58
N PHE A 63 -3.61 -14.72 9.65
CA PHE A 63 -3.97 -16.14 9.67
C PHE A 63 -5.48 -16.32 9.65
N GLU A 64 -6.24 -15.52 10.40
CA GLU A 64 -7.70 -15.49 10.37
C GLU A 64 -8.22 -15.12 8.97
N ASP A 65 -7.68 -14.06 8.35
CA ASP A 65 -8.05 -13.66 6.99
C ASP A 65 -7.81 -14.77 5.96
N VAL A 66 -6.67 -15.46 6.04
CA VAL A 66 -6.33 -16.56 5.12
C VAL A 66 -7.25 -17.76 5.36
N ASP A 67 -7.57 -18.07 6.61
CA ASP A 67 -8.48 -19.17 6.94
C ASP A 67 -9.90 -18.92 6.39
N ILE A 68 -10.41 -17.69 6.53
CA ILE A 68 -11.70 -17.26 5.95
C ILE A 68 -11.65 -17.37 4.42
N ASN A 69 -10.57 -16.91 3.78
CA ASN A 69 -10.42 -17.01 2.33
C ASN A 69 -10.40 -18.47 1.86
N ASN A 70 -9.66 -19.35 2.53
CA ASN A 70 -9.61 -20.78 2.21
C ASN A 70 -10.98 -21.45 2.37
N ALA A 71 -11.76 -21.06 3.38
CA ALA A 71 -13.11 -21.56 3.59
C ALA A 71 -14.08 -21.13 2.47
N MET A 72 -13.90 -19.93 1.92
CA MET A 72 -14.74 -19.38 0.85
C MET A 72 -14.29 -19.76 -0.57
N GLU A 73 -13.00 -20.10 -0.76
CA GLU A 73 -12.39 -20.46 -2.04
C GLU A 73 -13.19 -21.49 -2.88
N PRO A 74 -13.69 -22.62 -2.35
CA PRO A 74 -14.43 -23.59 -3.16
C PRO A 74 -15.74 -23.02 -3.71
N PHE A 75 -16.42 -22.16 -2.96
CA PHE A 75 -17.66 -21.52 -3.42
C PHE A 75 -17.38 -20.48 -4.51
N LEU A 76 -16.39 -19.61 -4.27
CA LEU A 76 -16.00 -18.57 -5.23
C LEU A 76 -15.47 -19.18 -6.54
N THR A 77 -14.67 -20.24 -6.44
CA THR A 77 -14.17 -20.99 -7.59
C THR A 77 -15.30 -21.62 -8.38
N ALA A 78 -16.27 -22.26 -7.70
CA ALA A 78 -17.42 -22.85 -8.37
C ALA A 78 -18.31 -21.80 -9.06
N GLU A 79 -18.52 -20.63 -8.45
CA GLU A 79 -19.26 -19.52 -9.07
C GLU A 79 -18.53 -18.97 -10.30
N ARG A 80 -17.22 -18.73 -10.17
CA ARG A 80 -16.35 -18.29 -11.26
C ARG A 80 -16.39 -19.29 -12.42
N ASP A 81 -16.19 -20.57 -12.17
CA ASP A 81 -16.12 -21.60 -13.20
C ASP A 81 -17.48 -21.74 -13.94
N ARG A 82 -18.60 -21.64 -13.22
CA ARG A 82 -19.95 -21.60 -13.83
C ARG A 82 -20.13 -20.40 -14.73
N TYR A 83 -19.68 -19.22 -14.30
CA TYR A 83 -19.74 -18.00 -15.09
C TYR A 83 -18.85 -18.11 -16.34
N TRP A 84 -17.62 -18.61 -16.16
CA TRP A 84 -16.63 -18.79 -17.21
C TRP A 84 -17.12 -19.73 -18.31
N LEU A 85 -17.60 -20.92 -17.95
CA LEU A 85 -18.12 -21.89 -18.91
C LEU A 85 -19.35 -21.37 -19.66
N LYS A 86 -20.21 -20.58 -19.01
CA LYS A 86 -21.36 -19.92 -19.67
C LYS A 86 -20.91 -18.90 -20.71
N LEU A 87 -19.85 -18.13 -20.42
CA LEU A 87 -19.32 -17.14 -21.35
C LEU A 87 -18.66 -17.81 -22.56
N LEU A 88 -17.87 -18.86 -22.33
CA LEU A 88 -17.27 -19.67 -23.41
C LEU A 88 -18.33 -20.35 -24.27
N ALA A 89 -19.41 -20.88 -23.67
CA ALA A 89 -20.52 -21.46 -24.42
C ALA A 89 -21.21 -20.42 -25.32
N LYS A 90 -21.38 -19.17 -24.84
CA LYS A 90 -21.92 -18.07 -25.66
C LYS A 90 -21.00 -17.71 -26.81
N ASN A 91 -19.68 -17.59 -26.57
CA ASN A 91 -18.72 -17.30 -27.63
C ASN A 91 -18.71 -18.40 -28.69
N ARG A 92 -18.79 -19.67 -28.27
CA ARG A 92 -18.85 -20.81 -29.20
C ARG A 92 -20.14 -20.82 -30.03
N ALA A 93 -21.29 -20.45 -29.44
CA ALA A 93 -22.54 -20.30 -30.19
C ALA A 93 -22.49 -19.14 -31.20
N LEU A 94 -21.86 -18.02 -30.84
CA LEU A 94 -21.64 -16.89 -31.75
C LEU A 94 -20.66 -17.24 -32.87
N GLU A 95 -19.59 -17.98 -32.57
CA GLU A 95 -18.63 -18.48 -33.57
C GLU A 95 -19.36 -19.35 -34.62
N GLU A 96 -20.21 -20.28 -34.19
CA GLU A 96 -21.00 -21.12 -35.09
C GLU A 96 -21.97 -20.30 -35.97
N GLU A 97 -22.62 -19.28 -35.40
CA GLU A 97 -23.52 -18.40 -36.14
C GLU A 97 -22.77 -17.54 -37.19
N ILE A 98 -21.63 -16.97 -36.81
CA ILE A 98 -20.85 -16.05 -37.64
C ILE A 98 -20.07 -16.80 -38.74
N MET A 99 -19.56 -18.00 -38.43
CA MET A 99 -18.67 -18.75 -39.32
C MET A 99 -19.37 -19.79 -40.21
N LYS A 100 -20.70 -19.91 -40.13
CA LYS A 100 -21.49 -20.89 -40.91
C LYS A 100 -21.25 -20.86 -42.42
N ASP A 101 -20.92 -19.68 -42.97
CA ASP A 101 -20.76 -19.47 -44.41
C ASP A 101 -19.30 -19.66 -44.88
N VAL A 102 -18.36 -19.96 -43.96
CA VAL A 102 -16.93 -20.10 -44.27
C VAL A 102 -16.61 -21.57 -44.61
N PRO A 103 -16.17 -21.88 -45.85
CA PRO A 103 -15.91 -23.26 -46.25
C PRO A 103 -14.75 -23.86 -45.45
N GLY A 104 -14.98 -25.03 -44.85
CA GLY A 104 -13.99 -25.77 -44.08
C GLY A 104 -13.80 -25.29 -42.63
N TRP A 105 -14.51 -24.23 -42.20
CA TRP A 105 -14.48 -23.84 -40.79
C TRP A 105 -15.20 -24.88 -39.93
N LYS A 106 -14.58 -25.25 -38.82
CA LYS A 106 -15.17 -26.12 -37.80
C LYS A 106 -15.04 -25.42 -36.46
N THR A 107 -16.18 -25.13 -35.83
CA THR A 107 -16.26 -24.38 -34.58
C THR A 107 -15.33 -24.96 -33.51
N GLY A 108 -14.47 -24.13 -32.93
CA GLY A 108 -13.51 -24.50 -31.90
C GLY A 108 -12.23 -25.19 -32.39
N THR A 109 -12.01 -25.29 -33.70
CA THR A 109 -10.75 -25.76 -34.28
C THR A 109 -10.26 -24.80 -35.36
N TRP A 110 -8.98 -24.86 -35.69
CA TRP A 110 -8.42 -24.10 -36.80
C TRP A 110 -8.62 -24.88 -38.10
N TYR A 111 -9.70 -24.59 -38.84
CA TYR A 111 -10.07 -25.30 -40.09
C TYR A 111 -10.04 -26.83 -39.98
N GLY A 112 -10.45 -27.38 -38.83
CA GLY A 112 -10.44 -28.82 -38.54
C GLY A 112 -9.24 -29.31 -37.71
N GLU A 113 -8.17 -28.54 -37.61
CA GLU A 113 -6.99 -28.88 -36.81
C GLU A 113 -7.10 -28.33 -35.36
N PRO A 114 -6.69 -29.10 -34.33
CA PRO A 114 -6.64 -28.57 -32.97
C PRO A 114 -5.64 -27.41 -32.88
N VAL A 115 -6.02 -26.33 -32.19
CA VAL A 115 -5.14 -25.16 -31.98
C VAL A 115 -3.86 -25.57 -31.22
N TYR A 116 -3.96 -26.54 -30.31
CA TYR A 116 -2.84 -27.07 -29.54
C TYR A 116 -2.55 -28.53 -29.91
N PHE A 117 -1.39 -28.76 -30.53
CA PHE A 117 -0.96 -30.11 -30.90
C PHE A 117 -0.48 -30.95 -29.70
N THR A 118 0.04 -30.32 -28.63
CA THR A 118 0.66 -31.01 -27.49
C THR A 118 -0.27 -31.24 -26.31
N LEU A 119 -1.47 -30.65 -26.32
CA LEU A 119 -2.37 -30.64 -25.17
C LEU A 119 -3.07 -31.99 -24.92
N GLY A 120 -3.36 -32.74 -25.99
CA GLY A 120 -4.21 -33.93 -25.92
C GLY A 120 -5.63 -33.59 -25.45
N ASP A 121 -6.21 -34.43 -24.58
CA ASP A 121 -7.57 -34.26 -24.05
C ASP A 121 -7.65 -33.35 -22.80
N LYS A 122 -6.59 -32.61 -22.49
CA LYS A 122 -6.55 -31.73 -21.31
C LYS A 122 -7.30 -30.43 -21.57
N TRP A 123 -7.86 -29.86 -20.51
CA TRP A 123 -8.39 -28.50 -20.56
C TRP A 123 -7.25 -27.49 -20.78
N TRP A 124 -7.46 -26.54 -21.68
CA TRP A 124 -6.70 -25.30 -21.73
C TRP A 124 -7.58 -24.18 -21.20
N ASP A 125 -7.00 -23.24 -20.46
CA ASP A 125 -7.73 -22.07 -20.02
C ASP A 125 -7.55 -20.95 -21.06
N PRO A 126 -8.63 -20.50 -21.75
CA PRO A 126 -8.54 -19.44 -22.74
C PRO A 126 -8.01 -18.14 -22.15
N THR A 127 -7.28 -17.37 -22.95
CA THR A 127 -6.81 -16.04 -22.51
C THR A 127 -7.98 -15.07 -22.31
N ALA A 128 -7.79 -14.05 -21.46
CA ALA A 128 -8.81 -13.02 -21.24
C ALA A 128 -9.28 -12.39 -22.56
N THR A 129 -8.35 -12.14 -23.48
CA THR A 129 -8.64 -11.60 -24.81
C THR A 129 -9.58 -12.48 -25.65
N GLU A 130 -9.48 -13.81 -25.53
CA GLU A 130 -10.36 -14.73 -26.26
C GLU A 130 -11.77 -14.76 -25.65
N VAL A 131 -11.85 -14.70 -24.33
CA VAL A 131 -13.13 -14.70 -23.62
C VAL A 131 -13.89 -13.39 -23.84
N PHE A 132 -13.16 -12.27 -23.85
CA PHE A 132 -13.71 -10.92 -23.98
C PHE A 132 -13.73 -10.40 -25.42
N VAL A 133 -13.49 -11.24 -26.44
CA VAL A 133 -13.37 -10.84 -27.87
C VAL A 133 -14.59 -10.09 -28.41
N HIS A 134 -15.79 -10.44 -27.95
CA HIS A 134 -17.05 -9.78 -28.35
C HIS A 134 -17.45 -8.62 -27.43
N SER A 135 -16.69 -8.38 -26.37
CA SER A 135 -16.93 -7.29 -25.44
C SER A 135 -16.23 -6.02 -25.91
N ARG A 136 -16.69 -4.86 -25.43
CA ARG A 136 -15.95 -3.61 -25.61
C ARG A 136 -14.61 -3.75 -24.88
N GLY A 137 -13.49 -3.33 -25.46
CA GLY A 137 -12.16 -3.46 -24.82
C GLY A 137 -12.04 -2.83 -23.42
N SER A 138 -12.93 -1.91 -23.05
CA SER A 138 -13.04 -1.40 -21.67
C SER A 138 -13.59 -2.41 -20.67
N ASN A 139 -14.38 -3.39 -21.12
CA ASN A 139 -14.99 -4.40 -20.25
C ASN A 139 -13.95 -5.43 -19.83
N GLU A 140 -13.06 -5.84 -20.74
CA GLU A 140 -11.93 -6.71 -20.39
C GLU A 140 -11.14 -6.13 -19.21
N THR A 141 -10.75 -4.85 -19.28
CA THR A 141 -9.97 -4.22 -18.20
C THR A 141 -10.74 -4.04 -16.88
N ARG A 142 -12.07 -3.87 -16.94
CA ARG A 142 -12.93 -3.77 -15.75
C ARG A 142 -13.13 -5.13 -15.09
N ASP A 143 -13.42 -6.16 -15.87
CA ASP A 143 -13.81 -7.49 -15.38
C ASP A 143 -12.59 -8.36 -15.06
N HIS A 144 -11.53 -8.33 -15.89
CA HIS A 144 -10.32 -9.15 -15.71
C HIS A 144 -9.60 -8.83 -14.40
N LEU A 145 -9.48 -7.54 -14.07
CA LEU A 145 -8.70 -7.11 -12.91
C LEU A 145 -9.49 -7.17 -11.61
N TRP A 146 -10.77 -7.56 -11.63
CA TRP A 146 -11.68 -7.41 -10.48
C TRP A 146 -11.47 -6.05 -9.79
N ARG A 147 -11.19 -5.00 -10.58
CA ARG A 147 -10.94 -3.67 -10.04
C ARG A 147 -12.24 -3.31 -9.33
N GLN A 148 -12.15 -3.05 -8.03
CA GLN A 148 -13.28 -2.72 -7.18
C GLN A 148 -14.23 -1.82 -7.98
N HIS A 149 -15.38 -2.36 -8.39
CA HIS A 149 -16.38 -1.56 -9.06
C HIS A 149 -16.68 -0.39 -8.13
N SER A 150 -16.80 0.83 -8.66
CA SER A 150 -17.12 2.00 -7.82
C SER A 150 -18.41 1.79 -7.00
N GLU A 151 -19.24 0.83 -7.40
CA GLU A 151 -20.44 0.36 -6.72
C GLU A 151 -20.18 -0.33 -5.37
N TYR A 152 -19.01 -0.96 -5.17
CA TYR A 152 -18.65 -1.65 -3.93
C TYR A 152 -17.63 -0.91 -3.07
N ALA A 153 -17.00 0.14 -3.62
CA ALA A 153 -16.08 0.96 -2.87
C ALA A 153 -16.85 1.77 -1.81
N GLY A 154 -16.45 1.64 -0.53
CA GLY A 154 -16.90 2.57 0.50
C GLY A 154 -16.54 4.02 0.14
N PRO A 155 -17.19 5.02 0.76
CA PRO A 155 -16.92 6.43 0.48
C PRO A 155 -15.43 6.69 0.66
N LYS A 156 -14.77 7.19 -0.38
CA LYS A 156 -13.34 7.50 -0.33
C LYS A 156 -13.12 8.76 0.47
N PHE A 157 -11.97 8.86 1.14
CA PHE A 157 -11.65 10.03 1.98
C PHE A 157 -11.75 11.37 1.22
N TYR A 158 -11.57 11.34 -0.10
CA TYR A 158 -11.61 12.51 -0.96
C TYR A 158 -12.93 12.75 -1.68
N ASP A 159 -13.94 11.89 -1.53
CA ASP A 159 -15.26 12.09 -2.16
C ASP A 159 -15.93 13.38 -1.67
N ASN A 160 -15.59 13.83 -0.45
CA ASN A 160 -16.09 15.09 0.11
C ASN A 160 -15.31 16.33 -0.35
N TRP A 161 -14.10 16.16 -0.90
CA TRP A 161 -13.15 17.26 -1.12
C TRP A 161 -12.98 17.61 -2.60
N PHE A 162 -13.11 16.63 -3.49
CA PHE A 162 -13.05 16.87 -4.92
C PHE A 162 -14.46 16.99 -5.53
N PRO A 163 -14.73 18.03 -6.33
CA PRO A 163 -15.89 18.07 -7.20
C PRO A 163 -16.07 16.77 -8.00
N GLN A 164 -17.31 16.28 -8.10
CA GLN A 164 -17.66 15.00 -8.74
C GLN A 164 -17.17 14.87 -10.20
N TRP A 165 -16.89 15.97 -10.89
CA TRP A 165 -16.34 15.91 -12.25
C TRP A 165 -14.88 15.41 -12.27
N MET A 166 -14.11 15.64 -11.21
CA MET A 166 -12.72 15.17 -11.09
C MET A 166 -12.61 13.70 -10.68
N SER A 167 -13.60 13.15 -9.97
CA SER A 167 -13.56 11.76 -9.50
C SER A 167 -13.36 10.72 -10.62
N LYS A 168 -13.72 11.08 -11.85
CA LYS A 168 -13.50 10.27 -13.06
C LYS A 168 -12.03 9.99 -13.39
N TRP A 169 -11.11 10.82 -12.90
CA TRP A 169 -9.66 10.66 -13.12
C TRP A 169 -8.96 9.93 -11.99
N PHE A 170 -9.63 9.76 -10.84
CA PHE A 170 -9.06 9.13 -9.64
C PHE A 170 -9.40 7.63 -9.53
N TRP A 171 -9.62 6.97 -10.67
CA TRP A 171 -9.83 5.53 -10.83
C TRP A 171 -9.26 4.98 -12.14
#